data_AF-A0A853MBA3-F1
#
_entry.id   AF-A0A853MBA3-F1
#
_cell.length_a   1.000
_cell.length_b   1.000
_cell.length_c   1.000
_cell.angle_alpha   90.00
_cell.angle_beta   90.00
_cell.angle_gamma   90.00
#
_symmetry.space_group_name_H-M   'P 1'
#
loop_
_entity.id
_entity.type
_entity.pdbx_description
1 polymer ?
#
loop_
_entity_poly.entity_id
_entity_poly.type
_entity_poly.pdbx_seq_one_letter_code
_entity_poly.pdbx_strand_id
1 'polypeptide(L)'
;MSIKQAQEPTSLNVKILEFKIFDKTTGKVYYSGTLYPPINYTKLETLLKAQMFKEADEETDRVMLAVANRQSEGWLREEDAEKFPCKELRTIDNLWLKYSQGKFGISVQQEIYKNLGGTKQFDWNVWRSFGDRVGWRKDDSWLIYSDLNFSLSAPTGHLPVGMGVSGDGIRDSSLLSRHVECNP
;
A
#
# COMPACT_ATOMS: atom_id res chain seq x y z
N MET A 1 -23.92 40.58 18.65
CA MET A 1 -22.54 40.05 18.74
C MET A 1 -22.63 38.64 19.30
N SER A 2 -22.30 37.64 18.48
CA SER A 2 -22.01 36.29 18.97
C SER A 2 -21.06 35.65 17.97
N ILE A 3 -19.82 35.43 18.41
CA ILE A 3 -18.78 34.75 17.65
C ILE A 3 -19.02 33.26 17.90
N LYS A 4 -19.37 32.52 16.86
CA LYS A 4 -19.31 31.05 16.91
C LYS A 4 -17.91 30.64 16.45
N GLN A 5 -17.20 29.93 17.32
CA GLN A 5 -15.96 29.24 16.99
C GLN A 5 -16.21 28.27 15.83
N ALA A 6 -15.34 28.33 14.82
CA ALA A 6 -15.27 27.31 13.78
C ALA A 6 -14.62 26.07 14.39
N GLN A 7 -15.35 24.96 14.36
CA GLN A 7 -14.80 23.63 14.60
C GLN A 7 -13.92 23.25 13.39
N GLU A 8 -12.69 22.83 13.63
CA GLU A 8 -11.85 22.25 12.58
C GLU A 8 -12.54 21.02 11.97
N PRO A 9 -12.64 20.90 10.62
CA PRO A 9 -13.21 19.72 10.01
C PRO A 9 -12.22 18.55 10.08
N THR A 10 -12.46 17.64 11.02
CA THR A 10 -11.92 16.27 11.04
C THR A 10 -12.58 15.42 9.95
N SER A 11 -12.25 15.70 8.69
CA SER A 11 -12.05 14.72 7.62
C SER A 11 -11.73 15.52 6.37
N LEU A 12 -10.56 15.28 5.77
CA LEU A 12 -10.32 15.71 4.40
C LEU A 12 -11.20 14.83 3.51
N ASN A 13 -12.45 15.25 3.35
CA ASN A 13 -13.28 14.86 2.22
C ASN A 13 -12.49 15.22 0.96
N VAL A 14 -11.82 14.24 0.36
CA VAL A 14 -11.31 14.36 -1.00
C VAL A 14 -12.56 14.40 -1.88
N LYS A 15 -13.11 15.61 -2.05
CA LYS A 15 -14.16 15.86 -3.03
C LYS A 15 -13.57 15.49 -4.38
N ILE A 16 -14.13 14.46 -5.01
CA ILE A 16 -13.90 14.18 -6.42
C ILE A 16 -14.29 15.46 -7.17
N LEU A 17 -13.30 16.15 -7.72
CA LEU A 17 -13.56 17.32 -8.54
C LEU A 17 -13.79 16.82 -9.96
N GLU A 18 -15.06 16.70 -10.35
CA GLU A 18 -15.44 16.56 -11.76
C GLU A 18 -15.24 17.90 -12.44
N PHE A 19 -14.16 18.02 -13.23
CA PHE A 19 -13.94 19.19 -14.06
C PHE A 19 -14.44 18.91 -15.48
N LYS A 20 -15.26 19.83 -15.99
CA LYS A 20 -15.68 19.86 -17.39
C LYS A 20 -14.65 20.68 -18.17
N ILE A 21 -13.99 20.06 -19.14
CA ILE A 21 -13.12 20.77 -20.09
C ILE A 21 -13.99 21.26 -21.24
N PHE A 22 -14.00 22.56 -21.50
CA PHE A 22 -14.68 23.15 -22.65
C PHE A 22 -13.65 23.46 -23.74
N ASP A 23 -13.78 22.79 -24.89
CA ASP A 23 -13.01 23.11 -26.08
C ASP A 23 -13.67 24.28 -26.83
N LYS A 24 -13.01 25.43 -26.79
CA LYS A 24 -13.48 26.67 -27.45
C LYS A 24 -13.49 26.59 -28.98
N THR A 25 -12.76 25.65 -29.55
CA THR A 25 -12.59 25.46 -31.00
C THR A 25 -13.69 24.61 -31.58
N THR A 26 -14.10 23.56 -30.86
CA THR A 26 -15.12 22.61 -31.31
C THR A 26 -16.47 22.79 -30.64
N GLY A 27 -16.55 23.61 -29.58
CA GLY A 27 -17.75 23.82 -28.77
C GLY A 27 -18.14 22.60 -27.94
N LYS A 28 -17.28 21.59 -27.85
CA LYS A 28 -17.56 20.33 -27.15
C LYS A 28 -17.15 20.43 -25.68
N VAL A 29 -18.00 19.88 -24.82
CA VAL A 29 -17.68 19.63 -23.42
C VAL A 29 -17.13 18.21 -23.32
N TYR A 30 -15.90 18.10 -22.84
CA TYR A 30 -15.25 16.85 -22.51
C TYR A 30 -15.31 16.62 -21.00
N TYR A 31 -15.69 15.41 -20.61
CA TYR A 31 -15.50 14.94 -19.24
C TYR A 31 -14.04 14.49 -19.13
N SER A 32 -13.18 15.29 -18.49
CA SER A 32 -11.85 14.81 -18.12
C SER A 32 -11.96 14.02 -16.83
N GLY A 33 -11.33 12.84 -16.82
CA GLY A 33 -11.39 11.88 -15.73
C GLY A 33 -11.06 12.44 -14.35
N THR A 34 -11.30 11.58 -13.36
CA THR A 34 -11.07 11.82 -11.94
C THR A 34 -9.69 12.43 -11.68
N LEU A 35 -9.66 13.69 -11.24
CA LEU A 35 -8.44 14.34 -10.79
C LEU A 35 -8.22 13.98 -9.31
N TYR A 36 -7.60 12.82 -9.07
CA TYR A 36 -7.11 12.52 -7.73
C TYR A 36 -6.03 13.53 -7.36
N PRO A 37 -6.07 14.17 -6.18
CA PRO A 37 -4.98 15.02 -5.74
C PRO A 37 -3.68 14.19 -5.77
N PRO A 38 -2.54 14.78 -6.17
CA PRO A 38 -1.28 14.07 -6.22
C PRO A 38 -0.98 13.42 -4.86
N ILE A 39 -0.70 12.12 -4.87
CA ILE A 39 -0.34 11.40 -3.65
C ILE A 39 1.02 11.90 -3.18
N ASN A 40 1.11 12.31 -1.92
CA ASN A 40 2.33 12.83 -1.33
C ASN A 40 3.08 11.70 -0.60
N TYR A 41 4.25 11.33 -1.13
CA TYR A 41 5.15 10.31 -0.59
C TYR A 41 6.26 10.87 0.30
N THR A 42 6.36 12.19 0.49
CA THR A 42 7.47 12.83 1.21
C THR A 42 7.60 12.33 2.65
N LYS A 43 6.48 12.09 3.35
CA LYS A 43 6.51 11.55 4.71
C LYS A 43 7.05 10.12 4.72
N LEU A 44 6.56 9.25 3.83
CA LEU A 44 7.06 7.88 3.67
C LEU A 44 8.58 7.88 3.37
N GLU A 45 9.02 8.68 2.40
CA GLU A 45 10.43 8.80 2.06
C GLU A 45 11.27 9.29 3.24
N THR A 46 10.79 10.27 4.00
CA THR A 46 11.49 10.81 5.17
C THR A 46 11.69 9.74 6.25
N LEU A 47 10.62 8.98 6.55
CA LEU A 47 10.66 7.91 7.55
C LEU A 47 11.59 6.77 7.12
N LEU A 48 11.48 6.33 5.87
CA LEU A 48 12.35 5.30 5.30
C LEU A 48 13.82 5.72 5.31
N LYS A 49 14.12 6.96 4.91
CA LYS A 49 15.48 7.51 4.94
C LYS A 49 16.06 7.58 6.35
N ALA A 50 15.21 7.84 7.34
CA ALA A 50 15.58 7.84 8.76
C ALA A 50 15.62 6.43 9.39
N GLN A 51 15.32 5.38 8.62
CA GLN A 51 15.21 3.99 9.08
C GLN A 51 14.17 3.78 10.19
N MET A 52 13.16 4.66 10.25
CA MET A 52 11.98 4.53 11.10
C MET A 52 11.00 3.57 10.42
N PHE A 53 11.39 2.29 10.33
CA PHE A 53 10.69 1.31 9.49
C PHE A 53 9.29 0.98 9.98
N LYS A 54 9.02 1.09 11.29
CA LYS A 54 7.69 0.88 11.84
C LYS A 54 6.74 1.98 11.39
N GLU A 55 7.14 3.23 11.58
CA GLU A 55 6.36 4.40 11.18
C GLU A 55 6.24 4.49 9.66
N ALA A 56 7.26 4.06 8.91
CA ALA A 56 7.21 3.96 7.45
C ALA A 56 6.21 2.90 6.97
N ASP A 57 6.07 1.80 7.70
CA ASP A 57 5.08 0.75 7.41
C ASP A 57 3.65 1.27 7.67
N GLU A 58 3.40 1.92 8.81
CA GLU A 58 2.12 2.59 9.11
C GLU A 58 1.78 3.68 8.07
N GLU A 59 2.78 4.45 7.63
CA GLU A 59 2.59 5.47 6.58
C GLU A 59 2.36 4.84 5.21
N THR A 60 2.93 3.66 4.92
CA THR A 60 2.65 2.90 3.70
C THR A 60 1.18 2.53 3.66
N ASP A 61 0.62 1.98 4.74
CA ASP A 61 -0.81 1.64 4.83
C ASP A 61 -1.69 2.87 4.63
N ARG A 62 -1.38 3.98 5.31
CA ARG A 62 -2.10 5.24 5.15
C ARG A 62 -2.12 5.71 3.69
N VAL A 63 -0.99 5.63 3.00
CA VAL A 63 -0.85 6.03 1.60
C VAL A 63 -1.62 5.09 0.67
N MET A 64 -1.52 3.77 0.89
CA MET A 64 -2.24 2.78 0.07
C MET A 64 -3.76 2.93 0.20
N LEU A 65 -4.27 3.16 1.41
CA LEU A 65 -5.69 3.46 1.62
C LEU A 65 -6.10 4.77 0.97
N ALA A 66 -5.24 5.79 0.95
CA ALA A 66 -5.53 7.04 0.26
C ALA A 66 -5.58 6.88 -1.26
N VAL A 67 -4.68 6.07 -1.85
CA VAL A 67 -4.70 5.73 -3.29
C VAL A 67 -5.99 5.01 -3.67
N ALA A 68 -6.47 4.10 -2.81
CA ALA A 68 -7.69 3.35 -3.04
C ALA A 68 -8.97 4.10 -2.63
N ASN A 69 -8.88 5.30 -2.04
CA ASN A 69 -10.00 6.03 -1.46
C ASN A 69 -10.77 5.20 -0.40
N ARG A 70 -10.02 4.60 0.52
CA ARG A 70 -10.47 3.61 1.53
C ARG A 70 -10.02 3.96 2.95
N GLN A 71 -9.67 5.24 3.19
CA GLN A 71 -9.12 5.65 4.49
C GLN A 71 -10.13 5.49 5.64
N SER A 72 -11.42 5.65 5.37
CA SER A 72 -12.49 5.46 6.37
C SER A 72 -12.66 4.00 6.77
N GLU A 73 -12.38 3.09 5.85
CA GLU A 73 -12.54 1.65 6.01
C GLU A 73 -11.33 1.05 6.73
N GLY A 74 -10.13 1.58 6.46
CA GLY A 74 -8.90 1.09 7.08
C GLY A 74 -8.34 -0.19 6.45
N TRP A 75 -8.94 -0.68 5.37
CA TRP A 75 -8.49 -1.88 4.65
C TRP A 75 -8.82 -1.82 3.15
N LEU A 76 -8.02 -2.51 2.32
CA LEU A 76 -8.26 -2.68 0.89
C LEU A 76 -9.12 -3.92 0.62
N ARG A 77 -10.08 -3.83 -0.31
CA ARG A 77 -10.70 -5.02 -0.89
C ARG A 77 -9.76 -5.64 -1.92
N GLU A 78 -10.00 -6.91 -2.24
CA GLU A 78 -9.33 -7.61 -3.35
C GLU A 78 -9.42 -6.79 -4.66
N GLU A 79 -10.60 -6.28 -5.01
CA GLU A 79 -10.81 -5.46 -6.20
C GLU A 79 -10.02 -4.12 -6.19
N ASP A 80 -9.76 -3.55 -5.01
CA ASP A 80 -8.94 -2.34 -4.86
C ASP A 80 -7.45 -2.69 -5.08
N ALA A 81 -7.01 -3.85 -4.58
CA ALA A 81 -5.67 -4.37 -4.77
C ALA A 81 -5.38 -4.76 -6.23
N GLU A 82 -6.31 -5.46 -6.90
CA GLU A 82 -6.18 -5.85 -8.31
C GLU A 82 -6.15 -4.65 -9.26
N LYS A 83 -6.83 -3.55 -8.91
CA LYS A 83 -6.86 -2.32 -9.70
C LYS A 83 -5.86 -1.28 -9.23
N PHE A 84 -5.02 -1.60 -8.25
CA PHE A 84 -4.09 -0.65 -7.66
C PHE A 84 -3.21 -0.04 -8.76
N PRO A 85 -3.07 1.31 -8.82
CA PRO A 85 -2.33 1.96 -9.90
C PRO A 85 -0.86 1.57 -9.89
N CYS A 86 -0.35 1.09 -11.03
CA CYS A 86 1.03 0.63 -11.16
C CYS A 86 2.06 1.72 -10.82
N LYS A 87 1.78 2.97 -11.18
CA LYS A 87 2.65 4.10 -10.83
C LYS A 87 2.84 4.21 -9.31
N GLU A 88 1.75 4.12 -8.56
CA GLU A 88 1.80 4.29 -7.10
C GLU A 88 2.40 3.06 -6.43
N LEU A 89 2.08 1.85 -6.92
CA LEU A 89 2.69 0.61 -6.42
C LEU A 89 4.21 0.60 -6.61
N ARG A 90 4.69 0.96 -7.82
CA ARG A 90 6.12 1.09 -8.11
C ARG A 90 6.79 2.18 -7.28
N THR A 91 6.10 3.30 -7.02
CA THR A 91 6.66 4.40 -6.23
C THR A 91 6.92 3.95 -4.79
N ILE A 92 5.94 3.28 -4.17
CA ILE A 92 6.08 2.71 -2.82
C ILE A 92 7.21 1.68 -2.78
N ASP A 93 7.21 0.73 -3.72
CA ASP A 93 8.23 -0.32 -3.80
C ASP A 93 9.65 0.25 -3.96
N ASN A 94 9.85 1.22 -4.85
CA ASN A 94 11.15 1.86 -5.07
C ASN A 94 11.68 2.59 -3.83
N LEU A 95 10.79 3.21 -3.04
CA LEU A 95 11.19 3.85 -1.79
C LEU A 95 11.67 2.81 -0.77
N TRP A 96 10.92 1.72 -0.60
CA TRP A 96 11.31 0.62 0.28
C TRP A 96 12.64 0.00 -0.14
N LEU A 97 12.82 -0.31 -1.42
CA LEU A 97 14.07 -0.86 -1.95
C LEU A 97 15.25 0.08 -1.68
N LYS A 98 15.11 1.37 -2.02
CA LYS A 98 16.19 2.37 -1.91
C LYS A 98 16.72 2.50 -0.49
N TYR A 99 15.84 2.58 0.50
CA TYR A 99 16.23 2.88 1.89
C TYR A 99 16.38 1.63 2.76
N SER A 100 16.10 0.44 2.23
CA SER A 100 16.35 -0.85 2.90
C SER A 100 17.56 -1.61 2.35
N GLN A 101 18.36 -1.00 1.46
CA GLN A 101 19.46 -1.68 0.75
C GLN A 101 18.98 -2.87 -0.09
N GLY A 102 17.80 -2.72 -0.71
CA GLY A 102 17.16 -3.76 -1.53
C GLY A 102 16.55 -4.91 -0.73
N LYS A 103 16.46 -4.79 0.60
CA LYS A 103 16.04 -5.88 1.48
C LYS A 103 14.52 -6.00 1.64
N PHE A 104 13.83 -4.87 1.57
CA PHE A 104 12.39 -4.73 1.79
C PHE A 104 11.74 -4.14 0.54
N GLY A 105 10.47 -4.47 0.33
CA GLY A 105 9.73 -4.05 -0.85
C GLY A 105 8.71 -5.10 -1.30
N ILE A 106 7.75 -4.63 -2.09
CA ILE A 106 6.68 -5.43 -2.70
C ILE A 106 7.27 -6.38 -3.74
N SER A 107 8.23 -5.91 -4.53
CA SER A 107 8.97 -6.73 -5.50
C SER A 107 9.70 -7.89 -4.81
N VAL A 108 10.38 -7.61 -3.70
CA VAL A 108 11.11 -8.61 -2.92
C VAL A 108 10.17 -9.68 -2.38
N GLN A 109 9.03 -9.28 -1.82
CA GLN A 109 8.01 -10.21 -1.34
C GLN A 109 7.40 -11.02 -2.48
N GLN A 110 7.12 -10.38 -3.62
CA GLN A 110 6.56 -11.03 -4.79
C GLN A 110 7.52 -12.13 -5.31
N GLU A 111 8.81 -11.84 -5.40
CA GLU A 111 9.82 -12.82 -5.83
C GLU A 111 9.87 -14.03 -4.88
N ILE A 112 9.89 -13.77 -3.57
CA ILE A 112 9.88 -14.82 -2.55
C ILE A 112 8.61 -15.67 -2.66
N TYR A 113 7.44 -15.03 -2.75
CA TYR A 113 6.15 -15.71 -2.85
C TYR A 113 6.09 -16.60 -4.10
N LYS A 114 6.52 -16.08 -5.26
CA LYS A 114 6.60 -16.84 -6.51
C LYS A 114 7.55 -18.04 -6.41
N ASN A 115 8.72 -17.87 -5.80
CA ASN A 115 9.70 -18.94 -5.63
C ASN A 115 9.21 -20.07 -4.69
N LEU A 116 8.23 -19.79 -3.83
CA LEU A 116 7.56 -20.77 -2.98
C LEU A 116 6.36 -21.45 -3.68
N GLY A 117 6.14 -21.17 -4.97
CA GLY A 117 5.00 -21.69 -5.73
C GLY A 117 3.74 -20.82 -5.63
N GLY A 118 3.86 -19.60 -5.10
CA GLY A 118 2.75 -18.66 -4.99
C GLY A 118 2.17 -18.28 -6.34
N THR A 119 0.84 -18.27 -6.41
CA THR A 119 0.07 -17.86 -7.58
C THR A 119 -0.97 -16.80 -7.17
N LYS A 120 -1.73 -16.32 -8.14
CA LYS A 120 -2.88 -15.45 -7.86
C LYS A 120 -3.95 -16.17 -7.01
N GLN A 121 -4.08 -17.49 -7.16
CA GLN A 121 -4.97 -18.27 -6.30
C GLN A 121 -4.30 -18.47 -4.95
N PHE A 122 -5.03 -18.11 -3.89
CA PHE A 122 -4.53 -18.23 -2.53
C PHE A 122 -4.33 -19.70 -2.13
N ASP A 123 -3.12 -20.03 -1.67
CA ASP A 123 -2.78 -21.33 -1.10
C ASP A 123 -2.25 -21.14 0.33
N TRP A 124 -2.90 -21.79 1.29
CA TRP A 124 -2.57 -21.63 2.71
C TRP A 124 -1.20 -22.21 3.09
N ASN A 125 -0.75 -23.28 2.42
CA ASN A 125 0.57 -23.87 2.65
C ASN A 125 1.68 -22.98 2.10
N VAL A 126 1.46 -22.40 0.91
CA VAL A 126 2.40 -21.43 0.34
C VAL A 126 2.43 -20.17 1.21
N TRP A 127 1.29 -19.65 1.65
CA TRP A 127 1.22 -18.47 2.50
C TRP A 127 1.91 -18.68 3.85
N ARG A 128 1.79 -19.86 4.46
CA ARG A 128 2.57 -20.25 5.64
C ARG A 128 4.07 -20.20 5.39
N SER A 129 4.51 -20.89 4.33
CA SER A 129 5.92 -20.97 3.96
C SER A 129 6.48 -19.58 3.66
N PHE A 130 5.67 -18.71 3.05
CA PHE A 130 5.99 -17.31 2.82
C PHE A 130 6.16 -16.56 4.14
N GLY A 131 5.19 -16.67 5.05
CA GLY A 131 5.25 -16.08 6.39
C GLY A 131 6.48 -16.51 7.19
N ASP A 132 6.86 -17.79 7.12
CA ASP A 132 8.10 -18.30 7.74
C ASP A 132 9.33 -17.65 7.08
N ARG A 133 9.35 -17.57 5.74
CA ARG A 133 10.48 -17.06 4.96
C ARG A 133 10.75 -15.58 5.16
N VAL A 134 9.69 -14.77 5.32
CA VAL A 134 9.78 -13.33 5.57
C VAL A 134 9.78 -12.98 7.06
N GLY A 135 9.60 -13.94 7.96
CA GLY A 135 9.66 -13.74 9.41
C GLY A 135 8.39 -13.21 10.05
N TRP A 136 7.22 -13.44 9.45
CA TRP A 136 5.91 -13.13 10.05
C TRP A 136 5.37 -14.26 10.93
N ARG A 137 6.06 -15.40 10.96
CA ARG A 137 5.73 -16.56 11.79
C ARG A 137 6.93 -17.01 12.61
N LYS A 138 6.64 -17.55 13.78
CA LYS A 138 7.61 -18.19 14.67
C LYS A 138 6.92 -19.33 15.41
N ASP A 139 7.58 -20.49 15.49
CA ASP A 139 7.07 -21.68 16.20
C ASP A 139 5.60 -21.99 15.80
N ASP A 140 5.38 -22.06 14.47
CA ASP A 140 4.09 -22.25 13.81
C ASP A 140 3.01 -21.18 14.01
N SER A 141 3.29 -20.14 14.79
CA SER A 141 2.34 -19.07 15.13
C SER A 141 2.60 -17.79 14.35
N TRP A 142 1.55 -17.07 13.95
CA TRP A 142 1.67 -15.75 13.35
C TRP A 142 2.00 -14.71 14.41
N LEU A 143 3.01 -13.88 14.15
CA LEU A 143 3.37 -12.78 15.05
C LEU A 143 2.32 -11.67 14.94
N ILE A 144 2.03 -11.05 16.08
CA ILE A 144 1.28 -9.79 16.09
C ILE A 144 2.21 -8.64 15.70
N TYR A 145 1.63 -7.54 15.22
CA TYR A 145 2.40 -6.41 14.68
C TYR A 145 3.45 -5.85 15.66
N SER A 146 3.13 -5.81 16.96
CA SER A 146 4.06 -5.34 18.00
C SER A 146 5.31 -6.20 18.16
N ASP A 147 5.27 -7.45 17.71
CA ASP A 147 6.33 -8.44 17.88
C ASP A 147 7.22 -8.58 16.64
N LEU A 148 6.91 -7.83 15.57
CA LEU A 148 7.69 -7.80 14.33
C LEU A 148 8.99 -7.01 14.50
N ASN A 149 9.98 -7.32 13.65
CA ASN A 149 11.29 -6.68 13.69
C ASN A 149 11.36 -5.53 12.68
N PHE A 150 11.25 -4.29 13.17
CA PHE A 150 11.33 -3.09 12.34
C PHE A 150 12.76 -2.55 12.21
N SER A 151 13.71 -3.43 11.89
CA SER A 151 15.10 -3.07 11.64
C SER A 151 15.67 -3.82 10.45
N LEU A 152 16.81 -3.36 9.94
CA LEU A 152 17.54 -4.07 8.87
C LEU A 152 18.00 -5.49 9.25
N SER A 153 17.94 -5.88 10.52
CA SER A 153 18.25 -7.25 10.95
C SER A 153 17.14 -8.26 10.63
N ALA A 154 15.92 -7.79 10.30
CA ALA A 154 14.79 -8.66 9.94
C ALA A 154 15.09 -9.50 8.68
N PRO A 155 14.31 -10.55 8.36
CA PRO A 155 14.52 -11.30 7.12
C PRO A 155 14.27 -10.47 5.85
N THR A 156 14.85 -10.87 4.72
CA THR A 156 14.52 -10.29 3.41
C THR A 156 13.02 -10.44 3.11
N GLY A 157 12.39 -9.35 2.64
CA GLY A 157 10.95 -9.31 2.39
C GLY A 157 10.08 -9.09 3.63
N HIS A 158 10.64 -8.86 4.82
CA HIS A 158 9.86 -8.70 6.06
C HIS A 158 8.87 -7.51 6.02
N LEU A 159 9.23 -6.44 5.30
CA LEU A 159 8.44 -5.22 5.20
C LEU A 159 8.22 -4.82 3.73
N PRO A 160 7.14 -4.08 3.41
CA PRO A 160 6.05 -3.68 4.32
C PRO A 160 5.10 -4.85 4.69
N VAL A 161 4.42 -4.78 5.83
CA VAL A 161 3.53 -5.84 6.37
C VAL A 161 2.11 -5.74 5.83
N GLY A 162 1.57 -4.52 5.70
CA GLY A 162 0.15 -4.24 5.46
C GLY A 162 -0.42 -4.63 4.09
N MET A 163 0.30 -5.45 3.32
CA MET A 163 -0.18 -5.99 2.05
C MET A 163 -0.97 -7.30 2.18
N GLY A 164 -1.23 -7.79 3.40
CA GLY A 164 -1.80 -9.14 3.62
C GLY A 164 -2.86 -9.26 4.72
N VAL A 165 -3.47 -8.14 5.15
CA VAL A 165 -4.56 -8.19 6.13
C VAL A 165 -5.66 -7.21 5.73
N SER A 166 -6.64 -7.67 4.96
CA SER A 166 -7.93 -6.96 4.88
C SER A 166 -8.69 -7.15 6.21
N GLY A 167 -9.53 -6.18 6.57
CA GLY A 167 -10.22 -6.12 7.87
C GLY A 167 -11.14 -7.29 8.19
N ASP A 168 -11.35 -8.22 7.25
CA ASP A 168 -12.08 -9.48 7.34
C ASP A 168 -11.17 -10.71 7.54
N GLY A 169 -9.84 -10.51 7.65
CA GLY A 169 -8.86 -11.58 7.80
C GLY A 169 -8.49 -12.28 6.50
N ILE A 170 -8.92 -11.76 5.34
CA ILE A 170 -8.47 -12.27 4.05
C ILE A 170 -7.00 -11.87 3.86
N ARG A 171 -6.15 -12.90 3.77
CA ARG A 171 -4.73 -12.78 3.46
C ARG A 171 -4.63 -12.72 1.95
N ASP A 172 -4.59 -11.51 1.42
CA ASP A 172 -4.70 -11.29 -0.02
C ASP A 172 -3.32 -11.19 -0.70
N SER A 173 -3.03 -12.08 -1.65
CA SER A 173 -1.83 -12.00 -2.49
C SER A 173 -2.01 -11.10 -3.72
N SER A 174 -3.15 -10.40 -3.85
CA SER A 174 -3.49 -9.60 -5.02
C SER A 174 -2.53 -8.44 -5.24
N LEU A 175 -1.99 -7.81 -4.19
CA LEU A 175 -0.96 -6.79 -4.36
C LEU A 175 0.37 -7.36 -4.90
N LEU A 176 0.76 -8.56 -4.46
CA LEU A 176 1.94 -9.25 -4.98
C LEU A 176 1.73 -9.64 -6.45
N SER A 177 0.54 -10.13 -6.79
CA SER A 177 0.16 -10.48 -8.17
C SER A 177 0.10 -9.23 -9.05
N ARG A 178 -0.48 -8.14 -8.52
CA ARG A 178 -0.60 -6.87 -9.22
C ARG A 178 0.76 -6.26 -9.53
N HIS A 179 1.73 -6.40 -8.63
CA HIS A 179 3.10 -5.93 -8.89
C HIS A 179 3.71 -6.60 -10.13
N VAL A 180 3.45 -7.90 -10.35
CA VAL A 180 3.88 -8.62 -11.56
C VAL A 180 3.27 -8.02 -12.82
N GLU A 181 1.96 -7.81 -12.83
CA GLU A 181 1.25 -7.19 -13.97
C GLU A 181 1.75 -5.75 -14.23
N CYS A 182 2.11 -5.06 -13.16
CA CYS A 182 2.67 -3.73 -13.22
C CYS A 182 4.12 -3.73 -13.67
N ASN A 183 4.82 -4.85 -13.82
CA ASN A 183 6.22 -4.92 -14.29
C ASN A 183 6.40 -6.07 -15.30
N PRO A 184 5.80 -5.94 -16.50
CA PRO A 184 5.87 -6.96 -17.54
C PRO A 184 7.26 -7.09 -18.17
#